data_AF-A0A3R7Q0R4-F1
#
_entry.id   AF-A0A3R7Q0R4-F1
#
_cell.length_a   1.000
_cell.length_b   1.000
_cell.length_c   1.000
_cell.angle_alpha   90.00
_cell.angle_beta   90.00
_cell.angle_gamma   90.00
#
_symmetry.space_group_name_H-M   'P 1'
#
loop_
_entity.id
_entity.type
_entity.pdbx_description
1 polymer ?
#
loop_
_entity_poly.entity_id
_entity_poly.type
_entity_poly.pdbx_seq_one_letter_code
_entity_poly.pdbx_strand_id
1 'polypeptide(L)'
;MNNYFDTGLGGLPKLTQFLYLPCYIYIVSLSHLFFPLQFTLLARVMNRRTTSHVPLLSYAVDHSGTELLVEFAPSRRMVHVLCCGGAVAEAVKMEVKMFRWEHFGLSVNLVTGELILRINNKTAEVRIAVNAELLGRSRMLEVKGGGRLVLGRNLGSVDGDFNAFELLDGEVADYRIYDVAFGSEQLKEWVECKTLDFFNAPLISFGDGKLKAVGAVKLDDIAISDLCAGSIADFSLLFTEKMDFERARTWCEIIGGHLALPKSKYENEKIWNATVRHKDKCSSSWTYLTWLGVVGDPQTLEWRGLLDNESLAFSDFLPIYRSVSEQYQCVATVSHSRYSWAASPCDMETCTLCRFTSYPALALRGLCKFSLIDRKFVFHENEDLELSFDGYSHMELIKLNGSWTMLSRRYAGLRATMVERYDEEFPLGVHRWTVVGDKCQNKKVRREYSVLLLLRY
;
A
#
# COMPACT_ATOMS: atom_id res chain seq x y z
N MET A 1 43.18 33.55 22.49
CA MET A 1 41.88 34.24 22.48
C MET A 1 41.40 34.33 21.04
N ASN A 2 40.52 33.42 20.63
CA ASN A 2 39.30 33.73 19.89
C ASN A 2 38.54 32.45 19.66
N ASN A 3 37.41 32.38 20.36
CA ASN A 3 36.34 31.40 20.20
C ASN A 3 35.77 31.53 18.79
N TYR A 4 35.52 30.39 18.14
CA TYR A 4 34.50 30.33 17.09
C TYR A 4 33.60 29.12 17.32
N PHE A 5 32.32 29.40 17.11
CA PHE A 5 31.16 28.64 17.56
C PHE A 5 31.09 27.21 17.04
N ASP A 6 30.88 26.30 17.98
CA ASP A 6 30.27 25.00 17.77
C ASP A 6 28.75 25.23 17.66
N THR A 7 28.26 25.50 16.44
CA THR A 7 26.82 25.51 16.16
C THR A 7 26.39 24.06 15.98
N GLY A 8 25.65 23.58 16.98
CA GLY A 8 25.09 22.23 17.04
C GLY A 8 24.54 21.77 15.70
N LEU A 9 25.10 20.65 15.23
CA LEU A 9 24.55 19.85 14.16
C LEU A 9 23.10 19.52 14.49
N GLY A 10 22.18 20.21 13.82
CA GLY A 10 20.80 19.76 13.70
C GLY A 10 20.84 18.33 13.21
N GLY A 11 20.38 17.40 14.06
CA GLY A 11 20.33 15.99 13.75
C GLY A 11 19.62 15.79 12.42
N LEU A 12 20.35 15.25 11.44
CA LEU A 12 19.75 14.80 10.18
C LEU A 12 18.52 13.93 10.50
N PRO A 13 17.41 14.10 9.77
CA PRO A 13 16.25 13.27 9.97
C PRO A 13 16.66 11.80 9.86
N LYS A 14 16.37 11.00 10.90
CA LYS A 14 16.62 9.55 10.88
C LYS A 14 15.81 8.94 9.74
N LEU A 15 16.49 8.61 8.66
CA LEU A 15 15.92 7.82 7.57
C LEU A 15 15.59 6.43 8.11
N THR A 16 14.38 5.96 7.84
CA THR A 16 13.95 4.62 8.22
C THR A 16 13.81 3.80 6.94
N GLN A 17 14.42 2.63 6.90
CA GLN A 17 14.21 1.72 5.77
C GLN A 17 12.77 1.19 5.78
N PHE A 18 12.16 1.20 4.61
CA PHE A 18 10.82 0.74 4.30
C PHE A 18 10.87 -0.27 3.14
N LEU A 19 9.85 -1.11 3.04
CA LEU A 19 9.82 -2.28 2.19
C LEU A 19 8.55 -2.44 1.38
N TYR A 20 8.69 -2.45 0.06
CA TYR A 20 7.62 -2.84 -0.86
C TYR A 20 7.65 -4.37 -1.06
N LEU A 21 6.59 -5.04 -0.60
CA LEU A 21 6.45 -6.50 -0.58
C LEU A 21 5.31 -6.95 -1.49
N PRO A 22 5.56 -7.15 -2.79
CA PRO A 22 4.53 -7.71 -3.67
C PRO A 22 4.33 -9.21 -3.42
N CYS A 23 5.21 -9.93 -2.67
CA CYS A 23 4.98 -11.33 -2.23
C CYS A 23 6.12 -12.01 -1.40
N TYR A 24 6.91 -11.40 -0.49
CA TYR A 24 8.19 -12.05 -0.11
C TYR A 24 8.71 -11.95 1.34
N ILE A 25 9.73 -12.77 1.63
CA ILE A 25 10.16 -13.30 2.93
C ILE A 25 11.41 -12.56 3.41
N TYR A 26 11.47 -12.18 4.68
CA TYR A 26 12.76 -12.02 5.36
C TYR A 26 13.11 -13.29 6.10
N ILE A 27 14.37 -13.72 6.01
CA ILE A 27 14.84 -14.85 6.80
C ILE A 27 15.88 -14.35 7.78
N VAL A 28 15.70 -14.71 9.05
CA VAL A 28 16.81 -14.75 9.99
C VAL A 28 16.93 -16.16 10.55
N SER A 29 18.11 -16.74 10.38
CA SER A 29 18.49 -17.97 11.09
C SER A 29 19.15 -17.55 12.39
N LEU A 30 18.51 -17.82 13.52
CA LEU A 30 18.90 -17.26 14.82
C LEU A 30 19.28 -18.41 15.75
N SER A 31 20.47 -18.97 15.54
CA SER A 31 21.00 -20.05 16.39
C SER A 31 21.22 -19.62 17.86
N HIS A 32 21.11 -18.33 18.18
CA HIS A 32 21.44 -17.78 19.50
C HIS A 32 20.40 -16.82 20.10
N LEU A 33 19.19 -16.70 19.53
CA LEU A 33 18.16 -15.92 20.21
C LEU A 33 17.54 -16.70 21.35
N PHE A 34 17.59 -16.10 22.52
CA PHE A 34 16.86 -16.52 23.70
C PHE A 34 15.69 -15.53 23.82
N PHE A 35 14.45 -15.99 23.62
CA PHE A 35 13.27 -15.16 23.84
C PHE A 35 12.85 -15.30 25.31
N PRO A 36 13.18 -14.35 26.20
CA PRO A 36 13.10 -14.58 27.62
C PRO A 36 11.73 -14.13 28.13
N LEU A 37 10.74 -15.03 28.20
CA LEU A 37 9.47 -14.86 28.94
C LEU A 37 8.58 -13.65 28.59
N GLN A 38 9.05 -12.73 27.77
CA GLN A 38 8.41 -11.47 27.41
C GLN A 38 9.01 -10.98 26.09
N PHE A 39 8.21 -10.29 25.31
CA PHE A 39 8.66 -9.64 24.09
C PHE A 39 7.73 -8.52 23.69
N THR A 40 8.24 -7.59 22.89
CA THR A 40 7.43 -6.56 22.22
C THR A 40 7.75 -6.54 20.74
N LEU A 41 6.71 -6.58 19.90
CA LEU A 41 6.79 -6.38 18.45
C LEU A 41 6.20 -5.01 18.10
N LEU A 42 7.02 -4.16 17.50
CA LEU A 42 6.62 -2.88 16.94
C LEU A 42 6.80 -2.91 15.43
N ALA A 43 5.81 -2.45 14.68
CA ALA A 43 5.91 -2.32 13.23
C ALA A 43 4.95 -1.24 12.72
N ARG A 44 5.29 -0.64 11.57
CA ARG A 44 4.36 0.16 10.79
C ARG A 44 4.03 -0.65 9.55
N VAL A 45 2.75 -0.92 9.31
CA VAL A 45 2.32 -1.84 8.26
C VAL A 45 1.25 -1.17 7.41
N MET A 46 1.44 -1.14 6.11
CA MET A 46 0.39 -0.82 5.14
C MET A 46 0.05 -2.07 4.35
N ASN A 47 -1.07 -2.68 4.70
CA ASN A 47 -1.53 -3.90 4.01
C ASN A 47 -2.28 -3.53 2.72
N ARG A 48 -1.99 -4.21 1.62
CA ARG A 48 -2.65 -4.03 0.32
C ARG A 48 -3.65 -5.13 0.01
N ARG A 49 -3.43 -6.35 0.53
CA ARG A 49 -4.35 -7.46 0.33
C ARG A 49 -4.88 -8.08 1.62
N THR A 50 -6.17 -8.38 1.61
CA THR A 50 -6.86 -9.18 2.60
C THR A 50 -6.80 -10.65 2.23
N THR A 51 -5.78 -11.34 2.72
CA THR A 51 -5.82 -12.80 2.82
C THR A 51 -6.65 -13.21 4.04
N SER A 52 -6.86 -14.52 4.24
CA SER A 52 -7.44 -15.02 5.50
C SER A 52 -6.55 -14.71 6.70
N HIS A 53 -5.23 -14.76 6.49
CA HIS A 53 -4.19 -14.65 7.50
C HIS A 53 -2.98 -13.90 6.90
N VAL A 54 -2.58 -12.81 7.55
CA VAL A 54 -1.48 -11.92 7.13
C VAL A 54 -0.41 -11.96 8.23
N PRO A 55 0.61 -12.81 8.10
CA PRO A 55 1.63 -13.00 9.12
C PRO A 55 2.59 -11.80 9.20
N LEU A 56 2.66 -11.19 10.38
CA LEU A 56 3.63 -10.12 10.73
C LEU A 56 4.91 -10.66 11.35
N LEU A 57 4.81 -11.79 12.04
CA LEU A 57 5.94 -12.47 12.64
C LEU A 57 5.58 -13.95 12.66
N SER A 58 6.42 -14.78 12.06
CA SER A 58 6.35 -16.23 12.17
C SER A 58 7.72 -16.75 12.60
N TYR A 59 7.75 -17.51 13.67
CA TYR A 59 8.97 -18.06 14.25
C TYR A 59 8.75 -19.53 14.58
N ALA A 60 9.66 -20.37 14.09
CA ALA A 60 9.62 -21.82 14.24
C ALA A 60 10.94 -22.32 14.85
N VAL A 61 10.87 -23.40 15.63
CA VAL A 61 12.04 -24.10 16.21
C VAL A 61 12.02 -25.56 15.78
N ASP A 62 13.13 -26.27 15.96
CA ASP A 62 13.23 -27.66 15.55
C ASP A 62 12.06 -28.50 16.12
N HIS A 63 11.42 -29.25 15.24
CA HIS A 63 10.25 -30.10 15.54
C HIS A 63 8.95 -29.36 15.95
N SER A 64 8.91 -28.03 15.87
CA SER A 64 7.69 -27.22 16.08
C SER A 64 7.50 -26.22 14.94
N GLY A 65 6.46 -26.44 14.14
CA GLY A 65 6.13 -25.57 13.01
C GLY A 65 5.73 -24.15 13.40
N THR A 66 5.28 -23.92 14.63
CA THR A 66 4.83 -22.60 15.08
C THR A 66 5.16 -22.41 16.56
N GLU A 67 6.30 -21.77 16.83
CA GLU A 67 6.72 -21.44 18.18
C GLU A 67 6.22 -20.05 18.61
N LEU A 68 6.18 -19.09 17.67
CA LEU A 68 5.57 -17.79 17.85
C LEU A 68 5.01 -17.28 16.52
N LEU A 69 3.72 -16.93 16.49
CA LEU A 69 3.04 -16.38 15.32
C LEU A 69 2.19 -15.19 15.72
N VAL A 70 2.41 -14.06 15.04
CA VAL A 70 1.59 -12.86 15.13
C VAL A 70 1.07 -12.57 13.73
N GLU A 71 -0.24 -12.55 13.58
CA GLU A 71 -0.87 -12.35 12.28
C GLU A 71 -2.14 -11.51 12.38
N PHE A 72 -2.46 -10.79 11.30
CA PHE A 72 -3.77 -10.22 11.12
C PHE A 72 -4.72 -11.24 10.49
N ALA A 73 -5.97 -11.25 10.91
CA ALA A 73 -7.07 -11.94 10.26
C ALA A 73 -8.11 -10.91 9.78
N PRO A 74 -7.86 -10.17 8.67
CA PRO A 74 -8.69 -9.03 8.26
C PRO A 74 -10.16 -9.39 8.05
N SER A 75 -10.44 -10.58 7.50
CA SER A 75 -11.80 -11.07 7.29
C SER A 75 -12.59 -11.25 8.59
N ARG A 76 -11.90 -11.52 9.69
CA ARG A 76 -12.49 -11.71 11.03
C ARG A 76 -12.36 -10.47 11.91
N ARG A 77 -11.61 -9.45 11.48
CA ARG A 77 -11.26 -8.26 12.28
C ARG A 77 -10.62 -8.67 13.60
N MET A 78 -9.60 -9.52 13.52
CA MET A 78 -8.84 -9.99 14.67
C MET A 78 -7.34 -9.93 14.38
N VAL A 79 -6.56 -9.90 15.46
CA VAL A 79 -5.14 -10.21 15.48
C VAL A 79 -4.99 -11.50 16.26
N HIS A 80 -4.32 -12.49 15.68
CA HIS A 80 -4.01 -13.73 16.38
C HIS A 80 -2.58 -13.67 16.92
N VAL A 81 -2.41 -14.16 18.14
CA VAL A 81 -1.12 -14.35 18.79
C VAL A 81 -1.05 -15.78 19.29
N LEU A 82 -0.19 -16.58 18.66
CA LEU A 82 0.08 -17.95 19.05
C LEU A 82 1.51 -18.01 19.56
N CYS A 83 1.77 -18.68 20.69
CA CYS A 83 3.14 -18.91 21.14
C CYS A 83 3.31 -20.19 21.95
N CYS A 84 4.58 -20.52 22.23
CA CYS A 84 5.00 -21.59 23.13
C CYS A 84 4.47 -22.96 22.67
N GLY A 85 4.69 -23.31 21.41
CA GLY A 85 4.15 -24.53 20.80
C GLY A 85 2.62 -24.63 20.81
N GLY A 86 1.90 -23.50 20.82
CA GLY A 86 0.44 -23.45 20.84
C GLY A 86 -0.19 -23.50 22.23
N ALA A 87 0.60 -23.48 23.31
CA ALA A 87 0.08 -23.34 24.66
C ALA A 87 -0.68 -22.02 24.89
N VAL A 88 -0.39 -21.00 24.09
CA VAL A 88 -1.14 -19.74 24.04
C VAL A 88 -1.70 -19.57 22.63
N ALA A 89 -2.99 -19.22 22.55
CA ALA A 89 -3.69 -18.95 21.31
C ALA A 89 -4.73 -17.84 21.54
N GLU A 90 -4.30 -16.59 21.48
CA GLU A 90 -5.16 -15.43 21.70
C GLU A 90 -5.68 -14.86 20.38
N ALA A 91 -6.95 -14.45 20.39
CA ALA A 91 -7.60 -13.78 19.27
C ALA A 91 -8.18 -12.45 19.74
N VAL A 92 -7.51 -11.35 19.41
CA VAL A 92 -7.86 -10.01 19.87
C VAL A 92 -8.63 -9.27 18.78
N LYS A 93 -9.86 -8.86 19.07
CA LYS A 93 -10.72 -8.17 18.10
C LYS A 93 -10.17 -6.79 17.77
N MET A 94 -9.68 -6.62 16.54
CA MET A 94 -9.16 -5.36 16.05
C MET A 94 -9.28 -5.25 14.53
N GLU A 95 -9.61 -4.05 14.05
CA GLU A 95 -9.80 -3.79 12.63
C GLU A 95 -8.56 -3.10 12.07
N VAL A 96 -7.94 -3.75 11.09
CA VAL A 96 -6.83 -3.23 10.29
C VAL A 96 -7.40 -2.64 9.01
N LYS A 97 -7.05 -1.39 8.68
CA LYS A 97 -7.46 -0.79 7.41
C LYS A 97 -6.43 -1.12 6.34
N MET A 98 -6.94 -1.31 5.13
CA MET A 98 -6.13 -1.52 3.94
C MET A 98 -5.64 -0.17 3.41
N PHE A 99 -4.48 -0.18 2.73
CA PHE A 99 -3.93 0.98 2.03
C PHE A 99 -3.73 2.20 2.92
N ARG A 100 -3.44 1.98 4.21
CA ARG A 100 -3.07 3.01 5.17
C ARG A 100 -1.97 2.46 6.05
N TRP A 101 -1.09 3.35 6.49
CA TRP A 101 -0.12 3.02 7.52
C TRP A 101 -0.84 2.77 8.84
N GLU A 102 -0.70 1.55 9.35
CA GLU A 102 -1.18 1.12 10.66
C GLU A 102 0.02 1.01 11.59
N HIS A 103 -0.02 1.74 12.70
CA HIS A 103 1.06 1.73 13.70
C HIS A 103 0.74 0.62 14.69
N PHE A 104 1.43 -0.51 14.53
CA PHE A 104 1.21 -1.74 15.29
C PHE A 104 2.21 -1.84 16.44
N GLY A 105 1.70 -2.12 17.64
CA GLY A 105 2.49 -2.48 18.81
C GLY A 105 1.84 -3.62 19.56
N LEU A 106 2.58 -4.69 19.79
CA LEU A 106 2.16 -5.86 20.58
C LEU A 106 3.20 -6.10 21.66
N SER A 107 2.79 -6.10 22.92
CA SER A 107 3.62 -6.44 24.07
C SER A 107 3.04 -7.68 24.75
N VAL A 108 3.87 -8.67 25.03
CA VAL A 108 3.49 -9.93 25.67
C VAL A 108 4.40 -10.16 26.86
N ASN A 109 3.81 -10.37 28.03
CA ASN A 109 4.48 -10.75 29.25
C ASN A 109 3.94 -12.10 29.73
N LEU A 110 4.70 -13.18 29.48
CA LEU A 110 4.30 -14.55 29.83
C LEU A 110 4.43 -14.81 31.34
N VAL A 111 5.19 -13.99 32.06
CA VAL A 111 5.33 -14.07 33.53
C VAL A 111 4.06 -13.57 34.21
N THR A 112 3.57 -12.38 33.82
CA THR A 112 2.33 -11.83 34.36
C THR A 112 1.09 -12.41 33.69
N GLY A 113 1.24 -13.00 32.50
CA GLY A 113 0.14 -13.49 31.69
C GLY A 113 -0.65 -12.33 31.05
N GLU A 114 0.03 -11.26 30.66
CA GLU A 114 -0.58 -10.07 30.07
C GLU A 114 -0.16 -9.89 28.62
N LEU A 115 -1.12 -9.52 27.79
CA LEU A 115 -0.94 -9.15 26.40
C LEU A 115 -1.55 -7.77 26.18
N ILE A 116 -0.76 -6.82 25.69
CA ILE A 116 -1.20 -5.48 25.31
C ILE A 116 -1.03 -5.33 23.80
N LEU A 117 -2.13 -5.08 23.12
CA LEU A 117 -2.15 -4.84 21.69
C LEU A 117 -2.63 -3.42 21.41
N ARG A 118 -1.89 -2.70 20.57
CA ARG A 118 -2.25 -1.36 20.13
C ARG A 118 -2.12 -1.24 18.61
N ILE A 119 -3.18 -0.77 17.95
CA ILE A 119 -3.13 -0.32 16.56
C ILE A 119 -3.65 1.12 16.51
N ASN A 120 -2.78 2.04 16.14
CA ASN A 120 -3.02 3.49 16.22
C ASN A 120 -3.59 3.85 17.61
N ASN A 121 -4.74 4.53 17.66
CA ASN A 121 -5.38 4.98 18.89
C ASN A 121 -6.23 3.90 19.59
N LYS A 122 -6.29 2.66 19.06
CA LYS A 122 -7.06 1.56 19.66
C LYS A 122 -6.15 0.66 20.47
N THR A 123 -6.55 0.35 21.71
CA THR A 123 -5.80 -0.52 22.63
C THR A 123 -6.70 -1.65 23.08
N ALA A 124 -6.12 -2.83 23.26
CA ALA A 124 -6.73 -3.99 23.90
C ALA A 124 -5.72 -4.61 24.87
N GLU A 125 -6.17 -4.88 26.09
CA GLU A 125 -5.41 -5.55 27.13
C GLU A 125 -6.11 -6.87 27.43
N VAL A 126 -5.38 -7.97 27.32
CA VAL A 126 -5.90 -9.34 27.40
C VAL A 126 -5.08 -10.13 28.40
N ARG A 127 -5.76 -10.85 29.29
CA ARG A 127 -5.10 -11.84 30.15
C ARG A 127 -4.96 -13.14 29.38
N ILE A 128 -3.73 -13.61 29.24
CA ILE A 128 -3.36 -14.78 28.46
C ILE A 128 -3.99 -16.04 29.07
N ALA A 129 -4.77 -16.76 28.26
CA ALA A 129 -5.26 -18.08 28.56
C ALA A 129 -4.21 -19.12 28.16
N VAL A 130 -3.81 -19.95 29.13
CA VAL A 130 -2.76 -20.93 28.95
C VAL A 130 -3.36 -22.33 28.92
N ASN A 131 -3.10 -23.09 27.85
CA ASN A 131 -3.45 -24.49 27.77
C ASN A 131 -2.43 -25.34 28.56
N ALA A 132 -2.80 -25.71 29.78
CA ALA A 132 -1.95 -26.49 30.67
C ALA A 132 -1.62 -27.90 30.14
N GLU A 133 -2.46 -28.48 29.28
CA GLU A 133 -2.21 -29.81 28.70
C GLU A 133 -1.02 -29.77 27.72
N LEU A 134 -0.90 -28.68 26.95
CA LEU A 134 0.16 -28.50 25.96
C LEU A 134 1.51 -28.12 26.58
N LEU A 135 1.51 -27.41 27.72
CA LEU A 135 2.74 -27.12 28.48
C LEU A 135 3.39 -28.37 29.07
N GLY A 136 2.60 -29.43 29.30
CA GLY A 136 3.07 -30.64 29.96
C GLY A 136 3.55 -30.38 31.40
N ARG A 137 4.57 -31.13 31.83
CA ARG A 137 5.10 -31.03 33.21
C ARG A 137 6.05 -29.84 33.41
N SER A 138 6.59 -29.26 32.33
CA SER A 138 7.40 -28.04 32.38
C SER A 138 6.47 -26.87 32.62
N ARG A 139 6.37 -26.44 33.89
CA ARG A 139 5.42 -25.41 34.34
C ARG A 139 5.74 -23.98 33.87
N MET A 140 6.76 -23.78 33.04
CA MET A 140 7.17 -22.45 32.60
C MET A 140 6.73 -22.19 31.17
N LEU A 141 5.98 -21.11 30.99
CA LEU A 141 5.57 -20.63 29.68
C LEU A 141 6.70 -19.79 29.09
N GLU A 142 7.41 -20.33 28.10
CA GLU A 142 8.54 -19.67 27.44
C GLU A 142 8.50 -19.88 25.92
N VAL A 143 9.05 -18.92 25.18
CA VAL A 143 9.29 -19.05 23.74
C VAL A 143 10.68 -19.65 23.56
N LYS A 144 10.75 -20.84 22.95
CA LYS A 144 12.01 -21.56 22.77
C LYS A 144 12.98 -20.80 21.87
N GLY A 145 14.25 -20.79 22.24
CA GLY A 145 15.33 -20.22 21.43
C GLY A 145 15.78 -21.12 20.28
N GLY A 146 16.70 -20.61 19.46
CA GLY A 146 17.41 -21.38 18.43
C GLY A 146 16.67 -21.58 17.10
N GLY A 147 15.58 -20.86 16.87
CA GLY A 147 14.72 -21.03 15.70
C GLY A 147 15.04 -20.14 14.49
N ARG A 148 14.12 -20.17 13.53
CA ARG A 148 14.10 -19.33 12.34
C ARG A 148 12.93 -18.36 12.41
N LEU A 149 13.21 -17.08 12.20
CA LEU A 149 12.20 -16.02 12.12
C LEU A 149 11.97 -15.63 10.66
N VAL A 150 10.69 -15.48 10.31
CA VAL A 150 10.22 -14.96 9.04
C VAL A 150 9.22 -13.82 9.25
N LEU A 151 9.45 -12.71 8.53
CA LEU A 151 8.48 -11.64 8.34
C LEU A 151 7.76 -11.85 7.00
N GLY A 152 6.44 -11.70 7.02
CA GLY A 152 5.61 -11.64 5.81
C GLY A 152 5.11 -12.98 5.29
N ARG A 153 5.48 -14.11 5.89
CA ARG A 153 4.91 -15.44 5.59
C ARG A 153 4.80 -16.30 6.85
N ASN A 154 3.89 -17.27 6.81
CA ASN A 154 3.74 -18.25 7.87
C ASN A 154 4.68 -19.45 7.61
N LEU A 155 5.58 -19.74 8.55
CA LEU A 155 6.41 -20.95 8.56
C LEU A 155 5.54 -22.14 8.98
N GLY A 156 5.53 -23.19 8.16
CA GLY A 156 4.98 -24.49 8.56
C GLY A 156 6.03 -25.38 9.25
N SER A 157 7.31 -25.12 8.99
CA SER A 157 8.47 -25.78 9.58
C SER A 157 9.69 -24.84 9.60
N VAL A 158 10.76 -25.21 10.30
CA VAL A 158 12.04 -24.46 10.29
C VAL A 158 12.63 -24.39 8.88
N ASP A 159 12.45 -25.45 8.09
CA ASP A 159 12.97 -25.51 6.71
C ASP A 159 12.09 -24.71 5.74
N GLY A 160 10.80 -24.55 6.02
CA GLY A 160 9.90 -23.71 5.23
C GLY A 160 8.43 -24.11 5.33
N ASP A 161 7.87 -24.63 4.24
CA ASP A 161 6.44 -24.99 4.09
C ASP A 161 5.47 -23.80 4.06
N PHE A 162 5.87 -22.74 3.36
CA PHE A 162 5.04 -21.55 3.19
C PHE A 162 3.75 -21.83 2.44
N ASN A 163 2.63 -21.38 3.00
CA ASN A 163 1.35 -21.34 2.32
C ASN A 163 1.24 -20.05 1.49
N ALA A 164 0.98 -20.18 0.18
CA ALA A 164 0.81 -19.03 -0.72
C ALA A 164 -0.39 -18.14 -0.37
N PHE A 165 -1.31 -18.60 0.48
CA PHE A 165 -2.46 -17.83 0.96
C PHE A 165 -2.21 -17.14 2.31
N GLU A 166 -1.06 -17.37 2.92
CA GLU A 166 -0.67 -16.82 4.23
C GLU A 166 0.58 -15.97 4.07
N LEU A 167 0.39 -14.86 3.36
CA LEU A 167 1.45 -13.91 3.06
C LEU A 167 1.00 -12.49 3.36
N LEU A 168 1.99 -11.64 3.63
CA LEU A 168 1.85 -10.19 3.66
C LEU A 168 2.12 -9.65 2.26
N ASP A 169 1.07 -9.04 1.70
CA ASP A 169 1.16 -8.23 0.49
C ASP A 169 0.94 -6.78 0.89
N GLY A 170 2.02 -6.00 0.86
CA GLY A 170 1.99 -4.64 1.33
C GLY A 170 3.36 -4.12 1.70
N GLU A 171 3.37 -3.35 2.77
CA GLU A 171 4.43 -2.42 3.08
C GLU A 171 4.74 -2.49 4.57
N VAL A 172 6.01 -2.66 4.92
CA VAL A 172 6.44 -2.70 6.33
C VAL A 172 7.59 -1.72 6.54
N ALA A 173 7.49 -0.92 7.59
CA ALA A 173 8.53 0.02 8.01
C ALA A 173 8.73 -0.08 9.52
N ASP A 174 9.89 0.38 9.98
CA ASP A 174 10.19 0.57 11.40
C ASP A 174 9.93 -0.70 12.25
N TYR A 175 10.28 -1.86 11.69
CA TYR A 175 10.08 -3.17 12.31
C TYR A 175 11.11 -3.38 13.43
N ARG A 176 10.64 -3.66 14.64
CA ARG A 176 11.47 -3.84 15.83
C ARG A 176 10.89 -4.94 16.72
N ILE A 177 11.76 -5.82 17.21
CA ILE A 177 11.42 -6.80 18.25
C ILE A 177 12.29 -6.51 19.47
N TYR A 178 11.70 -6.50 20.66
CA TYR A 178 12.38 -6.36 21.94
C TYR A 178 12.16 -7.62 22.79
N ASP A 179 13.10 -7.91 23.68
CA ASP A 179 13.07 -8.99 24.68
C ASP A 179 12.48 -8.53 26.03
N VAL A 180 11.73 -7.43 26.01
CA VAL A 180 11.02 -6.88 27.17
C VAL A 180 9.57 -6.58 26.83
N ALA A 181 8.70 -6.66 27.83
CA ALA A 181 7.32 -6.23 27.70
C ALA A 181 7.19 -4.73 27.94
N PHE A 182 6.66 -4.00 26.96
CA PHE A 182 6.29 -2.59 27.12
C PHE A 182 4.93 -2.42 27.78
N GLY A 183 4.80 -1.38 28.59
CA GLY A 183 3.53 -0.95 29.17
C GLY A 183 2.66 -0.18 28.18
N SER A 184 1.41 0.07 28.57
CA SER A 184 0.39 0.75 27.74
C SER A 184 0.83 2.15 27.28
N GLU A 185 1.47 2.94 28.16
CA GLU A 185 1.96 4.29 27.81
C GLU A 185 3.13 4.27 26.83
N GLN A 186 4.06 3.30 26.93
CA GLN A 186 5.17 3.18 25.97
C GLN A 186 4.66 2.82 24.57
N LEU A 187 3.68 1.91 24.47
CA LEU A 187 3.03 1.58 23.20
C LEU A 187 2.24 2.78 22.65
N LYS A 188 1.65 3.59 23.52
CA LYS A 188 0.96 4.83 23.13
C LYS A 188 1.92 5.85 22.53
N GLU A 189 3.06 6.10 23.19
CA GLU A 189 4.07 7.02 22.68
C GLU A 189 4.61 6.59 21.32
N TRP A 190 4.76 5.27 21.09
CA TRP A 190 5.13 4.71 19.79
C TRP A 190 4.15 5.01 18.66
N VAL A 191 2.87 4.72 18.87
CA VAL A 191 1.85 4.96 17.84
C VAL A 191 1.57 6.46 17.65
N GLU A 192 1.92 7.29 18.63
CA GLU A 192 1.90 8.75 18.51
C GLU A 192 3.18 9.30 17.85
N CYS A 193 4.08 8.42 17.38
CA CYS A 193 5.33 8.79 16.74
C CYS A 193 6.25 9.68 17.57
N LYS A 194 6.18 9.54 18.89
CA LYS A 194 7.13 10.20 19.79
C LYS A 194 8.46 9.48 19.74
N THR A 195 9.54 10.23 19.92
CA THR A 195 10.86 9.66 20.16
C THR A 195 10.80 8.85 21.45
N LEU A 196 11.02 7.55 21.35
CA LEU A 196 11.09 6.69 22.50
C LEU A 196 12.53 6.57 22.94
N ASP A 197 12.82 7.06 24.13
CA ASP A 197 14.06 6.77 24.83
C ASP A 197 13.95 5.37 25.48
N PHE A 198 13.95 4.35 24.62
CA PHE A 198 14.09 2.99 25.11
C PHE A 198 15.53 2.77 25.57
N PHE A 199 15.69 2.42 26.84
CA PHE A 199 16.99 2.03 27.39
C PHE A 199 17.56 0.77 26.72
N ASN A 200 16.69 -0.05 26.11
CA ASN A 200 17.07 -1.31 25.48
C ASN A 200 17.13 -1.17 23.96
N ALA A 201 18.20 -1.68 23.36
CA ALA A 201 18.28 -1.84 21.92
C ALA A 201 17.31 -2.95 21.45
N PRO A 202 16.70 -2.83 20.25
CA PRO A 202 15.88 -3.90 19.72
C PRO A 202 16.73 -5.15 19.46
N LEU A 203 16.14 -6.30 19.76
CA LEU A 203 16.67 -7.63 19.49
C LEU A 203 16.80 -7.87 17.97
N ILE A 204 15.82 -7.42 17.21
CA ILE A 204 15.80 -7.46 15.74
C ILE A 204 15.26 -6.12 15.25
N SER A 205 15.89 -5.53 14.23
CA SER A 205 15.36 -4.38 13.50
C SER A 205 15.79 -4.38 12.03
N PHE A 206 15.17 -3.58 11.16
CA PHE A 206 15.66 -3.46 9.78
C PHE A 206 17.10 -2.90 9.68
N GLY A 207 17.50 -2.05 10.63
CA GLY A 207 18.81 -1.39 10.60
C GLY A 207 19.98 -2.20 11.17
N ASP A 208 19.75 -3.36 11.76
CA ASP A 208 20.81 -4.14 12.45
C ASP A 208 21.51 -5.20 11.57
N GLY A 209 21.06 -5.36 10.32
CA GLY A 209 21.63 -6.31 9.37
C GLY A 209 21.32 -7.79 9.67
N LYS A 210 20.49 -8.10 10.67
CA LYS A 210 20.08 -9.48 10.97
C LYS A 210 19.05 -9.98 9.96
N LEU A 211 18.18 -9.10 9.46
CA LEU A 211 17.15 -9.43 8.48
C LEU A 211 17.72 -9.52 7.05
N LYS A 212 17.66 -10.70 6.43
CA LYS A 212 18.01 -10.90 5.02
C LYS A 212 16.76 -10.92 4.14
N ALA A 213 16.70 -10.04 3.15
CA ALA A 213 15.65 -10.03 2.14
C ALA A 213 15.76 -11.25 1.22
N VAL A 214 14.66 -11.98 1.00
CA VAL A 214 14.60 -13.18 0.16
C VAL A 214 13.36 -13.16 -0.74
N GLY A 215 13.59 -13.11 -2.05
CA GLY A 215 12.54 -13.03 -3.08
C GLY A 215 12.44 -11.64 -3.72
N ALA A 216 11.32 -11.31 -4.35
CA ALA A 216 11.10 -9.98 -4.96
C ALA A 216 10.70 -8.95 -3.89
N VAL A 217 11.66 -8.62 -3.04
CA VAL A 217 11.55 -7.60 -2.00
C VAL A 217 12.26 -6.34 -2.48
N LYS A 218 11.58 -5.19 -2.44
CA LYS A 218 12.21 -3.90 -2.72
C LYS A 218 12.41 -3.12 -1.43
N LEU A 219 13.67 -2.88 -1.11
CA LEU A 219 14.10 -1.97 -0.04
C LEU A 219 14.06 -0.53 -0.55
N ASP A 220 13.52 0.36 0.25
CA ASP A 220 13.48 1.80 0.01
C ASP A 220 13.67 2.54 1.34
N ASP A 221 13.92 3.84 1.32
CA ASP A 221 13.98 4.67 2.51
C ASP A 221 12.73 5.55 2.61
N ILE A 222 12.18 5.67 3.81
CA ILE A 222 11.05 6.56 4.11
C ILE A 222 11.36 7.40 5.35
N ALA A 223 10.94 8.66 5.32
CA ALA A 223 11.06 9.50 6.51
C ALA A 223 10.00 9.09 7.55
N ILE A 224 10.39 9.08 8.82
CA ILE A 224 9.45 8.80 9.91
C ILE A 224 8.26 9.78 9.90
N SER A 225 8.49 11.03 9.51
CA SER A 225 7.44 12.04 9.34
C SER A 225 6.34 11.58 8.36
N ASP A 226 6.72 10.90 7.28
CA ASP A 226 5.78 10.47 6.25
C ASP A 226 4.95 9.28 6.73
N LEU A 227 5.57 8.36 7.47
CA LEU A 227 4.88 7.26 8.15
C LEU A 227 3.89 7.77 9.22
N CYS A 228 4.24 8.89 9.85
CA CYS A 228 3.53 9.44 11.01
C CYS A 228 2.48 10.48 10.67
N ALA A 229 2.55 11.09 9.49
CA ALA A 229 1.54 12.03 9.01
C ALA A 229 0.14 11.39 8.92
N GLY A 230 0.06 10.05 8.83
CA GLY A 230 -1.18 9.30 8.69
C GLY A 230 -1.85 9.48 7.32
N SER A 231 -1.38 10.42 6.52
CA SER A 231 -1.65 10.55 5.09
C SER A 231 -0.61 9.77 4.28
N ILE A 232 -1.05 9.30 3.13
CA ILE A 232 -0.15 8.68 2.15
C ILE A 232 0.52 9.83 1.43
N ALA A 233 1.82 9.69 1.15
CA ALA A 233 2.50 10.66 0.30
C ALA A 233 1.73 10.78 -1.02
N ASP A 234 1.55 12.02 -1.49
CA ASP A 234 0.87 12.25 -2.75
C ASP A 234 1.52 11.41 -3.86
N PHE A 235 0.69 10.71 -4.61
CA PHE A 235 1.13 9.94 -5.76
C PHE A 235 0.32 10.32 -6.98
N SER A 236 0.85 10.01 -8.16
CA SER A 236 0.21 10.30 -9.42
C SER A 236 0.06 9.03 -10.23
N LEU A 237 -1.04 8.91 -10.97
CA LEU A 237 -1.28 7.80 -11.87
C LEU A 237 -1.62 8.33 -13.25
N LEU A 238 -0.94 7.77 -14.25
CA LEU A 238 -1.13 8.12 -15.65
C LEU A 238 -2.23 7.24 -16.26
N PHE A 239 -3.16 7.89 -16.95
CA PHE A 239 -4.19 7.27 -17.76
C PHE A 239 -3.85 7.56 -19.22
N THR A 240 -3.62 6.51 -19.99
CA THR A 240 -3.09 6.59 -21.36
C THR A 240 -4.14 6.96 -22.42
N GLU A 241 -5.39 6.89 -22.02
CA GLU A 241 -6.58 7.17 -22.78
C GLU A 241 -6.65 8.68 -22.99
N LYS A 242 -6.69 9.08 -24.26
CA LYS A 242 -6.70 10.49 -24.62
C LYS A 242 -8.06 11.08 -24.27
N MET A 243 -8.05 12.22 -23.59
CA MET A 243 -9.24 12.95 -23.19
C MET A 243 -9.00 14.44 -23.42
N ASP A 244 -10.07 15.18 -23.71
CA ASP A 244 -10.06 16.63 -23.58
C ASP A 244 -9.88 17.06 -22.11
N PHE A 245 -9.57 18.33 -21.88
CA PHE A 245 -9.22 18.83 -20.55
C PHE A 245 -10.37 18.67 -19.54
N GLU A 246 -11.60 18.99 -19.94
CA GLU A 246 -12.76 18.93 -19.04
C GLU A 246 -13.07 17.48 -18.66
N ARG A 247 -13.01 16.56 -19.63
CA ARG A 247 -13.16 15.13 -19.41
C ARG A 247 -12.03 14.58 -18.54
N ALA A 248 -10.79 15.00 -18.75
CA ALA A 248 -9.63 14.63 -17.93
C ALA A 248 -9.79 15.10 -16.47
N ARG A 249 -10.24 16.34 -16.26
CA ARG A 249 -10.56 16.88 -14.94
C ARG A 249 -11.63 16.05 -14.25
N THR A 250 -12.79 15.91 -14.89
CA THR A 250 -13.91 15.17 -14.35
C THR A 250 -13.55 13.71 -14.12
N TRP A 251 -12.71 13.11 -14.96
CA TRP A 251 -12.18 11.77 -14.75
C TRP A 251 -11.40 11.66 -13.45
N CYS A 252 -10.42 12.54 -13.23
CA CYS A 252 -9.65 12.57 -11.98
C CYS A 252 -10.55 12.77 -10.75
N GLU A 253 -11.52 13.67 -10.83
CA GLU A 253 -12.48 13.93 -9.73
C GLU A 253 -13.35 12.71 -9.44
N ILE A 254 -13.86 12.06 -10.50
CA ILE A 254 -14.64 10.82 -10.41
C ILE A 254 -13.84 9.77 -9.62
N ILE A 255 -12.56 9.58 -9.97
CA ILE A 255 -11.72 8.59 -9.30
C ILE A 255 -11.15 9.04 -7.94
N GLY A 256 -11.58 10.18 -7.41
CA GLY A 256 -11.17 10.68 -6.09
C GLY A 256 -9.80 11.35 -6.05
N GLY A 257 -9.28 11.75 -7.20
CA GLY A 257 -8.08 12.56 -7.37
C GLY A 257 -8.36 13.93 -7.96
N HIS A 258 -7.33 14.57 -8.47
CA HIS A 258 -7.38 15.83 -9.22
C HIS A 258 -6.28 15.84 -10.27
N LEU A 259 -6.37 16.70 -11.30
CA LEU A 259 -5.29 16.83 -12.27
C LEU A 259 -3.98 17.23 -11.59
N ALA A 260 -2.89 16.58 -11.96
CA ALA A 260 -1.59 16.82 -11.35
C ALA A 260 -1.07 18.23 -11.66
N LEU A 261 -0.64 18.95 -10.62
CA LEU A 261 0.04 20.23 -10.72
C LEU A 261 1.39 20.14 -10.00
N PRO A 262 2.53 20.17 -10.72
CA PRO A 262 3.85 20.18 -10.10
C PRO A 262 4.09 21.48 -9.34
N LYS A 263 4.46 21.37 -8.06
CA LYS A 263 4.75 22.53 -7.19
C LYS A 263 6.21 22.95 -7.20
N SER A 264 7.07 22.17 -7.85
CA SER A 264 8.51 22.40 -7.91
C SER A 264 9.11 21.79 -9.18
N LYS A 265 10.36 22.18 -9.47
CA LYS A 265 11.14 21.57 -10.55
C LYS A 265 11.26 20.05 -10.39
N TYR A 266 11.51 19.57 -9.17
CA TYR A 266 11.63 18.13 -8.88
C TYR A 266 10.33 17.37 -9.18
N GLU A 267 9.18 17.90 -8.76
CA GLU A 267 7.88 17.29 -9.08
C GLU A 267 7.61 17.30 -10.59
N ASN A 268 7.97 18.38 -11.28
CA ASN A 268 7.82 18.49 -12.73
C ASN A 268 8.66 17.44 -13.48
N GLU A 269 9.91 17.23 -13.06
CA GLU A 269 10.76 16.18 -13.61
C GLU A 269 10.17 14.79 -13.37
N LYS A 270 9.62 14.52 -12.17
CA LYS A 270 8.94 13.26 -11.85
C LYS A 270 7.73 13.02 -12.76
N ILE A 271 6.88 14.03 -12.93
CA ILE A 271 5.70 13.97 -13.81
C ILE A 271 6.11 13.67 -15.26
N TRP A 272 7.06 14.44 -15.80
CA TRP A 272 7.50 14.26 -17.19
C TRP A 272 8.17 12.90 -17.43
N ASN A 273 9.01 12.44 -16.49
CA ASN A 273 9.67 11.13 -16.61
C ASN A 273 8.68 9.97 -16.56
N ALA A 274 7.55 10.11 -15.85
CA ALA A 274 6.48 9.11 -15.83
C ALA A 274 5.71 9.10 -17.17
N THR A 275 5.43 10.27 -17.75
CA THR A 275 4.59 10.38 -18.96
C THR A 275 5.34 10.14 -20.26
N VAL A 276 6.61 10.56 -20.38
CA VAL A 276 7.39 10.43 -21.62
C VAL A 276 7.59 8.98 -22.07
N ARG A 277 7.58 8.03 -21.13
CA ARG A 277 7.67 6.59 -21.43
C ARG A 277 6.48 6.09 -22.24
N HIS A 278 5.33 6.76 -22.12
CA HIS A 278 4.10 6.47 -22.84
C HIS A 278 3.83 7.47 -23.98
N LYS A 279 4.87 8.17 -24.47
CA LYS A 279 4.72 9.20 -25.52
C LYS A 279 3.94 8.72 -26.74
N ASP A 280 4.14 7.47 -27.17
CA ASP A 280 3.52 6.93 -28.38
C ASP A 280 2.02 6.69 -28.18
N LYS A 281 1.59 6.45 -26.93
CA LYS A 281 0.17 6.34 -26.56
C LYS A 281 -0.44 7.73 -26.33
N CYS A 282 0.31 8.67 -25.76
CA CYS A 282 -0.22 9.95 -25.32
C CYS A 282 -0.25 11.07 -26.36
N SER A 283 0.69 11.05 -27.30
CA SER A 283 0.91 12.12 -28.26
C SER A 283 0.16 11.76 -29.57
N SER A 284 -0.92 12.48 -29.91
CA SER A 284 -1.55 12.40 -31.26
C SER A 284 -0.77 13.22 -32.30
N SER A 285 -0.10 14.28 -31.84
CA SER A 285 0.84 15.12 -32.57
C SER A 285 2.22 15.06 -31.89
N TRP A 286 3.29 15.56 -32.50
CA TRP A 286 4.65 15.56 -31.93
C TRP A 286 4.81 16.44 -30.67
N THR A 287 3.74 16.99 -30.11
CA THR A 287 3.82 18.13 -29.18
C THR A 287 3.41 17.79 -27.76
N TYR A 288 2.19 17.28 -27.52
CA TYR A 288 1.57 17.27 -26.17
C TYR A 288 1.52 15.87 -25.54
N LEU A 289 1.85 15.78 -24.25
CA LEU A 289 1.95 14.50 -23.51
C LEU A 289 0.88 14.28 -22.45
N THR A 290 0.68 15.22 -21.54
CA THR A 290 -0.32 15.06 -20.48
C THR A 290 -0.85 16.42 -20.04
N TRP A 291 -2.12 16.44 -19.66
CA TRP A 291 -2.74 17.56 -18.97
C TRP A 291 -2.09 17.85 -17.62
N LEU A 292 -2.02 19.14 -17.28
CA LEU A 292 -1.68 19.65 -15.96
C LEU A 292 -2.91 20.33 -15.35
N GLY A 293 -3.00 20.34 -14.02
CA GLY A 293 -4.06 21.04 -13.27
C GLY A 293 -3.91 22.57 -13.27
N VAL A 294 -3.77 23.19 -14.44
CA VAL A 294 -3.58 24.62 -14.65
C VAL A 294 -4.63 25.15 -15.62
N VAL A 295 -5.21 26.30 -15.29
CA VAL A 295 -6.15 27.02 -16.15
C VAL A 295 -5.71 28.47 -16.32
N GLY A 296 -5.93 29.03 -17.52
CA GLY A 296 -5.65 30.40 -17.87
C GLY A 296 -6.93 31.22 -17.93
N ASP A 297 -6.95 32.37 -17.26
CA ASP A 297 -8.06 33.32 -17.33
C ASP A 297 -7.80 34.36 -18.44
N PRO A 298 -8.59 34.38 -19.52
CA PRO A 298 -8.37 35.27 -20.67
C PRO A 298 -8.63 36.75 -20.33
N GLN A 299 -9.32 37.05 -19.23
CA GLN A 299 -9.58 38.43 -18.81
C GLN A 299 -8.40 39.02 -18.04
N THR A 300 -7.81 38.24 -17.14
CA THR A 300 -6.65 38.67 -16.33
C THR A 300 -5.31 38.37 -16.98
N LEU A 301 -5.29 37.48 -17.98
CA LEU A 301 -4.10 36.94 -18.64
C LEU A 301 -3.16 36.20 -17.67
N GLU A 302 -3.72 35.65 -16.59
CA GLU A 302 -2.99 34.93 -15.55
C GLU A 302 -3.24 33.42 -15.61
N TRP A 303 -2.19 32.65 -15.31
CA TRP A 303 -2.27 31.21 -15.09
C TRP A 303 -2.50 30.93 -13.60
N ARG A 304 -3.42 30.00 -13.30
CA ARG A 304 -3.78 29.63 -11.93
C ARG A 304 -3.90 28.13 -11.78
N GLY A 305 -3.66 27.65 -10.56
CA GLY A 305 -3.93 26.27 -10.20
C GLY A 305 -5.43 25.97 -10.28
N LEU A 306 -5.79 24.83 -10.86
CA LEU A 306 -7.19 24.44 -11.02
C LEU A 306 -7.90 24.19 -9.68
N LEU A 307 -7.18 23.66 -8.69
CA LEU A 307 -7.74 23.22 -7.41
C LEU A 307 -7.87 24.37 -6.39
N ASP A 308 -6.85 25.21 -6.30
CA ASP A 308 -6.73 26.28 -5.29
C ASP A 308 -7.05 27.67 -5.85
N ASN A 309 -7.12 27.82 -7.18
CA ASN A 309 -7.25 29.09 -7.89
C ASN A 309 -6.14 30.08 -7.52
N GLU A 310 -5.00 29.59 -7.04
CA GLU A 310 -3.83 30.40 -6.67
C GLU A 310 -2.90 30.59 -7.86
N SER A 311 -2.10 31.65 -7.82
CA SER A 311 -1.01 31.85 -8.79
C SER A 311 0.00 30.71 -8.70
N LEU A 312 0.54 30.31 -9.85
CA LEU A 312 1.48 29.21 -9.91
C LEU A 312 2.78 29.50 -9.14
N ALA A 313 3.08 28.68 -8.13
CA ALA A 313 4.37 28.74 -7.42
C ALA A 313 5.54 28.29 -8.30
N PHE A 314 5.28 27.46 -9.31
CA PHE A 314 6.25 26.97 -10.27
C PHE A 314 5.62 26.90 -11.67
N SER A 315 6.38 27.28 -12.70
CA SER A 315 6.01 27.05 -14.09
C SER A 315 7.24 26.89 -14.97
N ASP A 316 7.09 26.13 -16.05
CA ASP A 316 8.16 25.89 -17.03
C ASP A 316 7.62 26.00 -18.46
N PHE A 317 6.88 27.07 -18.74
CA PHE A 317 6.32 27.31 -20.07
C PHE A 317 7.41 27.51 -21.11
N LEU A 318 7.22 26.90 -22.27
CA LEU A 318 7.95 27.29 -23.48
C LEU A 318 7.70 28.78 -23.79
N PRO A 319 8.73 29.57 -24.15
CA PRO A 319 8.59 31.02 -24.32
C PRO A 319 7.47 31.45 -25.25
N ILE A 320 7.21 30.69 -26.32
CA ILE A 320 6.19 30.98 -27.33
C ILE A 320 4.77 30.51 -26.94
N TYR A 321 4.65 29.63 -25.94
CA TYR A 321 3.39 29.04 -25.48
C TYR A 321 3.04 29.45 -24.04
N ARG A 322 3.55 30.60 -23.58
CA ARG A 322 3.34 31.08 -22.20
C ARG A 322 2.13 32.01 -22.03
N SER A 323 1.57 32.52 -23.13
CA SER A 323 0.52 33.54 -23.07
C SER A 323 -0.85 32.90 -22.99
N VAL A 324 -1.68 33.38 -22.06
CA VAL A 324 -3.11 33.03 -21.99
C VAL A 324 -3.85 33.70 -23.15
N SER A 325 -4.78 32.98 -23.77
CA SER A 325 -5.76 33.57 -24.68
C SER A 325 -7.05 32.75 -24.67
N GLU A 326 -8.11 33.26 -25.30
CA GLU A 326 -9.40 32.54 -25.44
C GLU A 326 -9.24 31.16 -26.10
N GLN A 327 -8.23 30.98 -26.96
CA GLN A 327 -7.96 29.71 -27.63
C GLN A 327 -7.04 28.77 -26.84
N TYR A 328 -6.30 29.29 -25.87
CA TYR A 328 -5.26 28.54 -25.15
C TYR A 328 -5.40 28.80 -23.65
N GLN A 329 -6.42 28.18 -23.05
CA GLN A 329 -6.75 28.32 -21.63
C GLN A 329 -6.29 27.14 -20.77
N CYS A 330 -5.78 26.07 -21.39
CA CYS A 330 -5.35 24.86 -20.72
C CYS A 330 -3.84 24.64 -20.90
N VAL A 331 -3.24 23.79 -20.06
CA VAL A 331 -1.79 23.55 -20.10
C VAL A 331 -1.49 22.06 -20.14
N ALA A 332 -0.62 21.68 -21.07
CA ALA A 332 -0.09 20.34 -21.16
C ALA A 332 1.44 20.36 -21.09
N THR A 333 2.02 19.27 -20.60
CA THR A 333 3.45 18.99 -20.79
C THR A 333 3.74 18.63 -22.24
N VAL A 334 4.97 18.90 -22.70
CA VAL A 334 5.37 18.61 -24.10
C VAL A 334 6.46 17.55 -24.21
N SER A 335 6.48 16.82 -25.34
CA SER A 335 7.45 15.74 -25.60
C SER A 335 8.75 16.22 -26.23
N HIS A 336 8.71 17.27 -27.04
CA HIS A 336 9.86 17.77 -27.80
C HIS A 336 10.79 18.69 -26.99
N SER A 337 10.36 19.14 -25.80
CA SER A 337 11.18 19.92 -24.86
C SER A 337 11.05 19.33 -23.47
N ARG A 338 12.19 18.91 -22.90
CA ARG A 338 12.22 18.21 -21.63
C ARG A 338 11.70 19.11 -20.52
N TYR A 339 10.74 18.59 -19.75
CA TYR A 339 10.13 19.26 -18.58
C TYR A 339 9.29 20.51 -18.89
N SER A 340 9.21 20.93 -20.15
CA SER A 340 8.52 22.16 -20.51
C SER A 340 7.01 21.97 -20.67
N TRP A 341 6.28 23.07 -20.53
CA TRP A 341 4.83 23.15 -20.67
C TRP A 341 4.44 24.01 -21.87
N ALA A 342 3.23 23.83 -22.38
CA ALA A 342 2.67 24.69 -23.42
C ALA A 342 1.20 24.98 -23.13
N ALA A 343 0.82 26.25 -23.30
CA ALA A 343 -0.57 26.64 -23.44
C ALA A 343 -1.19 25.89 -24.64
N SER A 344 -2.37 25.34 -24.42
CA SER A 344 -3.03 24.39 -25.31
C SER A 344 -4.54 24.66 -25.37
N PRO A 345 -5.20 24.40 -26.51
CA PRO A 345 -6.66 24.40 -26.57
C PRO A 345 -7.23 23.37 -25.60
N CYS A 346 -8.34 23.66 -24.93
CA CYS A 346 -8.88 22.72 -23.93
C CYS A 346 -9.59 21.51 -24.56
N ASP A 347 -9.93 21.59 -25.85
CA ASP A 347 -10.65 20.57 -26.63
C ASP A 347 -9.73 19.58 -27.36
N MET A 348 -8.40 19.77 -27.33
CA MET A 348 -7.48 18.76 -27.85
C MET A 348 -7.46 17.52 -26.94
N GLU A 349 -7.07 16.35 -27.45
CA GLU A 349 -7.02 15.13 -26.64
C GLU A 349 -5.58 14.71 -26.35
N THR A 350 -5.27 14.46 -25.08
CA THR A 350 -3.98 13.88 -24.63
C THR A 350 -4.18 13.07 -23.34
N CYS A 351 -3.13 12.43 -22.83
CA CYS A 351 -3.22 11.64 -21.61
C CYS A 351 -3.55 12.47 -20.39
N THR A 352 -4.04 11.77 -19.36
CA THR A 352 -4.44 12.39 -18.10
C THR A 352 -3.56 11.89 -16.98
N LEU A 353 -2.98 12.80 -16.19
CA LEU A 353 -2.24 12.45 -14.98
C LEU A 353 -3.02 12.94 -13.75
N CYS A 354 -3.54 12.00 -12.96
CA CYS A 354 -4.28 12.34 -11.74
C CYS A 354 -3.38 12.21 -10.52
N ARG A 355 -3.43 13.18 -9.61
CA ARG A 355 -2.79 13.18 -8.30
C ARG A 355 -3.79 12.74 -7.22
N PHE A 356 -3.32 11.93 -6.29
CA PHE A 356 -4.11 11.34 -5.21
C PHE A 356 -3.45 11.57 -3.86
N THR A 357 -4.27 11.85 -2.86
CA THR A 357 -3.87 11.95 -1.44
C THR A 357 -4.26 10.70 -0.64
N SER A 358 -4.96 9.76 -1.27
CA SER A 358 -5.36 8.48 -0.69
C SER A 358 -5.59 7.45 -1.80
N TYR A 359 -5.44 6.15 -1.49
CA TYR A 359 -5.77 5.10 -2.47
C TYR A 359 -7.28 5.05 -2.71
N PRO A 360 -7.73 5.32 -3.94
CA PRO A 360 -9.15 5.25 -4.27
C PRO A 360 -9.64 3.81 -4.22
N ALA A 361 -10.77 3.62 -3.53
CA ALA A 361 -11.42 2.33 -3.40
C ALA A 361 -12.59 2.23 -4.40
N LEU A 362 -12.50 1.24 -5.26
CA LEU A 362 -13.49 0.90 -6.26
C LEU A 362 -14.39 -0.22 -5.74
N ALA A 363 -15.68 -0.13 -6.01
CA ALA A 363 -16.68 -1.10 -5.61
C ALA A 363 -17.30 -1.77 -6.84
N LEU A 364 -17.12 -3.08 -6.95
CA LEU A 364 -17.74 -3.90 -7.98
C LEU A 364 -19.19 -4.25 -7.56
N ARG A 365 -20.17 -3.81 -8.34
CA ARG A 365 -21.61 -4.03 -8.09
C ARG A 365 -22.23 -4.91 -9.18
N GLY A 366 -23.33 -5.59 -8.86
CA GLY A 366 -24.08 -6.44 -9.80
C GLY A 366 -23.80 -7.95 -9.66
N LEU A 367 -22.88 -8.34 -8.77
CA LEU A 367 -22.61 -9.74 -8.43
C LEU A 367 -23.64 -10.30 -7.46
N CYS A 368 -23.89 -11.62 -7.53
CA CYS A 368 -24.75 -12.30 -6.55
C CYS A 368 -24.10 -12.32 -5.15
N LYS A 369 -24.90 -12.54 -4.09
CA LYS A 369 -24.42 -12.56 -2.69
C LYS A 369 -23.28 -13.56 -2.45
N PHE A 370 -23.29 -14.69 -3.16
CA PHE A 370 -22.33 -15.78 -2.98
C PHE A 370 -21.16 -15.76 -3.97
N SER A 371 -21.04 -14.70 -4.79
CA SER A 371 -19.93 -14.57 -5.71
C SER A 371 -18.59 -14.60 -4.97
N LEU A 372 -17.66 -15.36 -5.53
CA LEU A 372 -16.27 -15.47 -5.12
C LEU A 372 -15.42 -14.30 -5.64
N ILE A 373 -15.93 -13.48 -6.57
CA ILE A 373 -15.20 -12.32 -7.07
C ILE A 373 -15.17 -11.22 -6.01
N ASP A 374 -14.02 -10.57 -5.87
CA ASP A 374 -13.83 -9.43 -4.98
C ASP A 374 -14.82 -8.32 -5.31
N ARG A 375 -15.36 -7.67 -4.29
CA ARG A 375 -16.27 -6.52 -4.44
C ARG A 375 -15.60 -5.18 -4.27
N LYS A 376 -14.33 -5.20 -3.84
CA LYS A 376 -13.54 -4.01 -3.60
C LYS A 376 -12.24 -4.17 -4.34
N PHE A 377 -11.89 -3.14 -5.09
CA PHE A 377 -10.64 -3.03 -5.81
C PHE A 377 -9.96 -1.74 -5.41
N VAL A 378 -8.65 -1.73 -5.52
CA VAL A 378 -7.85 -0.52 -5.66
C VAL A 378 -7.24 -0.52 -7.04
N PHE A 379 -6.71 0.62 -7.44
CA PHE A 379 -5.79 0.65 -8.55
C PHE A 379 -4.48 1.27 -8.13
N HIS A 380 -3.42 0.79 -8.75
CA HIS A 380 -2.06 1.23 -8.54
C HIS A 380 -1.29 1.09 -9.84
N GLU A 381 -0.10 1.67 -9.86
CA GLU A 381 0.84 1.51 -10.95
C GLU A 381 1.64 0.20 -10.73
N ASN A 382 1.81 -0.60 -11.78
CA ASN A 382 2.69 -1.77 -11.76
C ASN A 382 4.14 -1.38 -12.07
N GLU A 383 5.05 -2.36 -12.15
CA GLU A 383 6.47 -2.11 -12.44
C GLU A 383 6.72 -1.50 -13.83
N ASP A 384 5.81 -1.74 -14.77
CA ASP A 384 5.84 -1.23 -16.15
C ASP A 384 5.16 0.14 -16.30
N LEU A 385 4.77 0.77 -15.18
CA LEU A 385 4.00 2.01 -15.17
C LEU A 385 2.65 1.91 -15.88
N GLU A 386 2.07 0.71 -15.87
CA GLU A 386 0.72 0.46 -16.36
C GLU A 386 -0.26 0.40 -15.19
N LEU A 387 -1.49 0.83 -15.46
CA LEU A 387 -2.56 0.79 -14.48
C LEU A 387 -2.98 -0.66 -14.23
N SER A 388 -2.84 -1.10 -12.98
CA SER A 388 -3.36 -2.38 -12.50
C SER A 388 -4.50 -2.15 -11.52
N PHE A 389 -5.50 -3.02 -11.51
CA PHE A 389 -6.51 -3.04 -10.46
C PHE A 389 -6.43 -4.32 -9.65
N ASP A 390 -6.20 -4.15 -8.35
CA ASP A 390 -6.07 -5.24 -7.41
C ASP A 390 -7.33 -5.37 -6.57
N GLY A 391 -7.93 -6.56 -6.63
CA GLY A 391 -9.00 -6.96 -5.74
C GLY A 391 -8.48 -7.12 -4.33
N TYR A 392 -9.29 -6.73 -3.35
CA TYR A 392 -8.88 -6.75 -1.95
C TYR A 392 -8.51 -8.15 -1.46
N SER A 393 -8.95 -9.26 -2.07
CA SER A 393 -8.63 -10.60 -1.56
C SER A 393 -7.75 -11.42 -2.48
N HIS A 394 -8.16 -11.61 -3.72
CA HIS A 394 -7.43 -12.49 -4.64
C HIS A 394 -7.68 -12.19 -6.11
N MET A 395 -8.58 -11.28 -6.44
CA MET A 395 -8.81 -10.90 -7.83
C MET A 395 -7.75 -9.92 -8.28
N GLU A 396 -7.43 -9.95 -9.57
CA GLU A 396 -6.58 -9.01 -10.26
C GLU A 396 -7.22 -8.73 -11.61
N LEU A 397 -7.26 -7.46 -12.01
CA LEU A 397 -7.89 -7.03 -13.24
C LEU A 397 -6.82 -6.50 -14.19
N ILE A 398 -6.60 -7.25 -15.26
CA ILE A 398 -5.54 -6.99 -16.24
C ILE A 398 -6.12 -6.97 -17.65
N LYS A 399 -5.40 -6.34 -18.58
CA LYS A 399 -5.78 -6.30 -19.98
C LYS A 399 -5.17 -7.49 -20.72
N LEU A 400 -6.01 -8.38 -21.25
CA LEU A 400 -5.60 -9.56 -22.01
C LEU A 400 -6.27 -9.54 -23.39
N ASN A 401 -5.46 -9.58 -24.45
CA ASN A 401 -5.94 -9.58 -25.84
C ASN A 401 -6.91 -8.41 -26.14
N GLY A 402 -6.59 -7.21 -25.68
CA GLY A 402 -7.41 -6.00 -25.87
C GLY A 402 -8.61 -5.87 -24.92
N SER A 403 -8.93 -6.89 -24.11
CA SER A 403 -10.08 -6.86 -23.20
C SER A 403 -9.66 -6.97 -21.74
N TRP A 404 -10.36 -6.23 -20.87
CA TRP A 404 -10.19 -6.34 -19.43
C TRP A 404 -10.68 -7.69 -18.91
N THR A 405 -9.83 -8.37 -18.16
CA THR A 405 -10.10 -9.68 -17.57
C THR A 405 -9.75 -9.67 -16.08
N MET A 406 -10.73 -9.99 -15.24
CA MET A 406 -10.51 -10.31 -13.83
C MET A 406 -10.08 -11.77 -13.71
N LEU A 407 -8.93 -12.01 -13.07
CA LEU A 407 -8.40 -13.33 -12.79
C LEU A 407 -8.32 -13.57 -11.29
N SER A 408 -8.71 -14.76 -10.83
CA SER A 408 -8.47 -15.16 -9.45
C SER A 408 -7.09 -15.78 -9.29
N ARG A 409 -6.35 -15.29 -8.30
CA ARG A 409 -5.07 -15.88 -7.84
C ARG A 409 -5.27 -17.08 -6.93
N ARG A 410 -6.51 -17.30 -6.43
CA ARG A 410 -6.84 -18.35 -5.45
C ARG A 410 -7.62 -19.51 -6.05
N TYR A 411 -8.58 -19.22 -6.92
CA TYR A 411 -9.48 -20.23 -7.46
C TYR A 411 -9.16 -20.46 -8.93
N ALA A 412 -8.51 -21.60 -9.22
CA ALA A 412 -8.22 -21.99 -10.60
C ALA A 412 -9.51 -22.03 -11.42
N GLY A 413 -9.52 -21.30 -12.54
CA GLY A 413 -10.68 -21.21 -13.44
C GLY A 413 -11.72 -20.14 -13.10
N LEU A 414 -11.60 -19.44 -11.96
CA LEU A 414 -12.42 -18.26 -11.68
C LEU A 414 -11.89 -17.05 -12.44
N ARG A 415 -12.67 -16.58 -13.40
CA ARG A 415 -12.36 -15.37 -14.18
C ARG A 415 -13.62 -14.65 -14.66
N ALA A 416 -13.48 -13.36 -14.95
CA ALA A 416 -14.52 -12.58 -15.62
C ALA A 416 -13.90 -11.73 -16.72
N THR A 417 -14.43 -11.80 -17.95
CA THR A 417 -13.92 -11.04 -19.10
C THR A 417 -14.94 -10.03 -19.57
N MET A 418 -14.52 -8.79 -19.82
CA MET A 418 -15.36 -7.73 -20.33
C MET A 418 -15.77 -8.04 -21.79
N VAL A 419 -17.06 -7.95 -22.09
CA VAL A 419 -17.64 -8.32 -23.40
C VAL A 419 -17.41 -7.22 -24.44
N GLU A 420 -17.41 -5.97 -24.00
CA GLU A 420 -17.12 -4.80 -24.84
C GLU A 420 -15.62 -4.78 -25.21
N ARG A 421 -15.33 -4.43 -26.46
CA ARG A 421 -14.00 -4.53 -27.09
C ARG A 421 -13.49 -3.17 -27.59
N TYR A 422 -13.91 -2.07 -26.98
CA TYR A 422 -13.21 -0.83 -27.27
C TYR A 422 -11.83 -0.94 -26.61
N ASP A 423 -10.80 -1.03 -27.45
CA ASP A 423 -9.41 -1.25 -27.01
C ASP A 423 -8.91 -0.14 -26.07
N GLU A 424 -9.65 0.96 -25.92
CA GLU A 424 -9.29 2.13 -25.11
C GLU A 424 -10.25 2.38 -23.94
N GLU A 425 -11.20 1.48 -23.66
CA GLU A 425 -12.10 1.66 -22.52
C GLU A 425 -11.50 1.06 -21.25
N PHE A 426 -11.52 1.83 -20.16
CA PHE A 426 -11.24 1.35 -18.81
C PHE A 426 -12.38 0.48 -18.27
N PRO A 427 -12.13 -0.39 -17.30
CA PRO A 427 -13.17 -1.23 -16.70
C PRO A 427 -13.99 -0.47 -15.64
N LEU A 428 -14.11 0.86 -15.80
CA LEU A 428 -14.77 1.78 -14.88
C LEU A 428 -16.13 2.19 -15.45
N GLY A 429 -17.17 2.17 -14.62
CA GLY A 429 -18.54 2.37 -15.09
C GLY A 429 -19.26 1.04 -15.34
N VAL A 430 -20.32 1.09 -16.15
CA VAL A 430 -21.23 -0.05 -16.37
C VAL A 430 -20.78 -0.82 -17.60
N HIS A 431 -20.25 -2.03 -17.39
CA HIS A 431 -19.83 -2.89 -18.50
C HIS A 431 -20.46 -4.26 -18.41
N ARG A 432 -20.54 -4.93 -19.56
CA ARG A 432 -21.00 -6.32 -19.65
C ARG A 432 -19.85 -7.29 -19.42
N TRP A 433 -20.01 -8.25 -18.51
CA TRP A 433 -18.98 -9.25 -18.19
C TRP A 433 -19.45 -10.68 -18.38
N THR A 434 -18.56 -11.53 -18.91
CA THR A 434 -18.71 -12.98 -18.96
C THR A 434 -17.96 -13.63 -17.80
N VAL A 435 -18.68 -14.20 -16.83
CA VAL A 435 -18.10 -14.80 -15.61
C VAL A 435 -18.04 -16.32 -15.73
N VAL A 436 -16.90 -16.91 -15.37
CA VAL A 436 -16.64 -18.36 -15.38
C VAL A 436 -16.07 -18.78 -14.02
N GLY A 437 -16.47 -19.96 -13.52
CA GLY A 437 -15.91 -20.55 -12.29
C GLY A 437 -16.48 -20.00 -10.98
N ASP A 438 -17.50 -19.14 -11.03
CA ASP A 438 -18.11 -18.53 -9.85
C ASP A 438 -19.23 -19.38 -9.22
N LYS A 439 -19.53 -19.15 -7.94
CA LYS A 439 -20.58 -19.84 -7.16
C LYS A 439 -21.99 -19.35 -7.44
N CYS A 440 -22.17 -18.37 -8.31
CA CYS A 440 -23.49 -17.91 -8.74
C CYS A 440 -24.17 -18.95 -9.65
N GLN A 441 -24.52 -20.13 -9.12
CA GLN A 441 -25.30 -21.16 -9.80
C GLN A 441 -26.79 -20.79 -9.73
N ASN A 442 -27.38 -20.54 -10.90
CA ASN A 442 -28.81 -20.50 -11.24
C ASN A 442 -29.19 -19.26 -12.07
N LYS A 443 -28.84 -19.31 -13.36
CA LYS A 443 -29.79 -19.27 -14.47
C LYS A 443 -28.99 -19.49 -15.75
N LYS A 444 -29.32 -20.56 -16.48
CA LYS A 444 -28.87 -20.82 -17.85
C LYS A 444 -29.16 -19.63 -18.74
N VAL A 445 -28.27 -18.66 -18.77
CA VAL A 445 -28.19 -17.62 -19.77
C VAL A 445 -26.70 -17.29 -19.80
N ARG A 446 -26.16 -17.14 -21.00
CA ARG A 446 -24.95 -16.39 -21.30
C ARG A 446 -25.18 -14.97 -20.74
N ARG A 447 -25.00 -14.81 -19.42
CA ARG A 447 -25.39 -13.60 -18.70
C ARG A 447 -24.23 -12.65 -18.82
N GLU A 448 -24.38 -11.72 -19.75
CA GLU A 448 -23.71 -10.45 -19.60
C GLU A 448 -24.25 -9.81 -18.33
N TYR A 449 -23.41 -9.75 -17.30
CA TYR A 449 -23.70 -8.93 -16.14
C TYR A 449 -23.30 -7.51 -16.50
N SER A 450 -24.23 -6.56 -16.41
CA SER A 450 -23.88 -5.15 -16.26
C SER A 450 -23.24 -4.99 -14.89
N VAL A 451 -21.95 -5.22 -14.82
CA VAL A 451 -21.16 -5.04 -13.60
C VAL A 451 -20.67 -3.60 -13.63
N LEU A 452 -21.01 -2.91 -12.56
CA LEU A 452 -20.70 -1.51 -12.42
C LEU A 452 -19.57 -1.39 -11.40
N LEU A 453 -18.37 -1.06 -11.88
CA LEU A 453 -17.29 -0.66 -11.01
C LEU A 453 -17.49 0.82 -10.68
N LEU A 454 -18.06 1.08 -9.50
CA LEU A 454 -18.33 2.43 -9.00
C LEU A 454 -17.30 2.82 -7.98
N LEU A 455 -16.92 4.09 -8.01
CA LEU A 455 -16.26 4.70 -6.88
C LEU A 455 -17.23 4.81 -5.72
N ARG A 456 -16.72 4.50 -4.54
CA ARG A 456 -17.45 4.73 -3.30
C ARG A 456 -16.90 6.01 -2.68
N TYR A 457 -17.62 7.10 -2.88
CA TYR A 457 -17.45 8.34 -2.11
C TYR A 457 -17.91 8.13 -0.66
#